data_AF-A0A946FFH5-F1
#
_entry.id   AF-A0A946FFH5-F1
#
_cell.length_a   1.000
_cell.length_b   1.000
_cell.length_c   1.000
_cell.angle_alpha   90.00
_cell.angle_beta   90.00
_cell.angle_gamma   90.00
#
_symmetry.space_group_name_H-M   'P 1'
#
loop_
_entity.id
_entity.type
_entity.pdbx_description
1 polymer ?
#
loop_
_entity_poly.entity_id
_entity_poly.type
_entity_poly.pdbx_seq_one_letter_code
_entity_poly.pdbx_strand_id
1 'polypeptide(L)'
;MLREYLSYRILELLTDKSLGSRLLKITYIDSESDKEPLIKYGFAIEDDDDVADRTGLTSLKTIGLNYRDLDARQTNLVSVYQYLIGNTDYSVIRGPAGDDCCHNSIPLSDGEKTFPVPYDFDFSGLVDARYATPNPRFKIRDVTERVYRGRCDNNANLPETIAHFQAKKAEIYGLVDELVDLDKKNRQKVVRYLNSFYERISSDKAVEKYLIKKYS
;
A
#
# COMPACT_ATOMS: atom_id res chain seq x y z
N MET A 1 -12.50 3.52 -0.91
CA MET A 1 -12.48 4.99 -0.77
C MET A 1 -11.82 5.52 0.52
N LEU A 2 -12.46 6.01 1.61
CA LEU A 2 -11.69 6.75 2.66
C LEU A 2 -10.52 5.97 3.29
N ARG A 3 -10.65 4.65 3.45
CA ARG A 3 -9.58 3.76 3.92
C ARG A 3 -8.50 3.47 2.88
N GLU A 4 -8.85 3.58 1.62
CA GLU A 4 -7.94 3.42 0.50
C GLU A 4 -7.10 4.68 0.33
N TYR A 5 -7.75 5.86 0.40
CA TYR A 5 -7.08 7.14 0.56
C TYR A 5 -6.11 7.11 1.76
N LEU A 6 -6.54 6.60 2.93
CA LEU A 6 -5.65 6.40 4.08
C LEU A 6 -4.43 5.53 3.74
N SER A 7 -4.59 4.51 2.91
CA SER A 7 -3.48 3.63 2.51
C SER A 7 -2.43 4.43 1.72
N TYR A 8 -2.84 5.23 0.73
CA TYR A 8 -1.94 6.16 0.03
C TYR A 8 -1.25 7.12 1.01
N ARG A 9 -1.99 7.78 1.89
CA ARG A 9 -1.41 8.71 2.89
C ARG A 9 -0.38 8.05 3.80
N ILE A 10 -0.60 6.78 4.19
CA ILE A 10 0.37 6.03 5.00
C ILE A 10 1.66 5.79 4.21
N LEU A 11 1.57 5.41 2.93
CA LEU A 11 2.75 5.20 2.10
C LEU A 11 3.55 6.49 1.89
N GLU A 12 2.86 7.62 1.69
CA GLU A 12 3.47 8.95 1.59
C GLU A 12 4.29 9.33 2.83
N LEU A 13 3.88 8.92 4.03
CA LEU A 13 4.66 9.12 5.26
C LEU A 13 5.93 8.26 5.33
N LEU A 14 5.94 7.13 4.61
CA LEU A 14 6.99 6.12 4.71
C LEU A 14 8.08 6.32 3.67
N THR A 15 7.77 6.85 2.49
CA THR A 15 8.73 7.01 1.39
C THR A 15 8.31 8.09 0.40
N ASP A 16 9.29 8.76 -0.20
CA ASP A 16 9.09 9.71 -1.31
C ASP A 16 8.69 9.01 -2.61
N LYS A 17 9.04 7.72 -2.76
CA LYS A 17 8.66 6.83 -3.87
C LYS A 17 7.26 6.26 -3.63
N SER A 18 6.30 7.16 -3.60
CA SER A 18 4.87 6.95 -3.35
C SER A 18 4.08 7.91 -4.23
N LEU A 19 2.85 7.56 -4.60
CA LEU A 19 1.97 8.51 -5.30
C LEU A 19 1.33 9.45 -4.29
N GLY A 20 1.45 10.76 -4.53
CA GLY A 20 0.72 11.78 -3.79
C GLY A 20 -0.79 11.59 -3.92
N SER A 21 -1.55 11.81 -2.85
CA SER A 21 -3.01 11.69 -2.87
C SER A 21 -3.71 12.86 -2.18
N ARG A 22 -4.85 13.28 -2.75
CA ARG A 22 -5.66 14.40 -2.23
C ARG A 22 -7.13 14.04 -2.15
N LEU A 23 -7.70 14.12 -0.95
CA LEU A 23 -9.12 13.89 -0.72
C LEU A 23 -9.98 15.01 -1.34
N LEU A 24 -11.07 14.61 -1.98
CA LEU A 24 -12.06 15.48 -2.62
C LEU A 24 -13.43 15.25 -2.01
N LYS A 25 -14.16 16.33 -1.74
CA LYS A 25 -15.58 16.31 -1.40
C LYS A 25 -16.36 16.79 -2.62
N ILE A 26 -16.97 15.86 -3.34
CA ILE A 26 -17.61 16.09 -4.64
C ILE A 26 -19.10 16.27 -4.41
N THR A 27 -19.66 17.34 -4.95
CA THR A 27 -21.10 17.63 -4.92
C THR A 27 -21.67 17.37 -6.30
N TYR A 28 -22.56 16.39 -6.41
CA TYR A 28 -23.28 16.07 -7.64
C TYR A 28 -24.63 16.78 -7.62
N ILE A 29 -24.87 17.60 -8.65
CA ILE A 29 -26.11 18.34 -8.86
C ILE A 29 -26.78 17.75 -10.09
N ASP A 30 -28.03 17.33 -9.94
CA ASP A 30 -28.87 16.92 -11.07
C ASP A 30 -29.53 18.17 -11.66
N SER A 31 -29.13 18.56 -12.87
CA SER A 31 -29.66 19.77 -13.52
C SER A 31 -31.10 19.59 -14.04
N GLU A 32 -31.63 18.37 -14.04
CA GLU A 32 -32.96 18.04 -14.56
C GLU A 32 -33.97 17.71 -13.46
N SER A 33 -33.57 17.70 -12.18
CA SER A 33 -34.48 17.48 -11.06
C SER A 33 -34.22 18.39 -9.87
N ASP A 34 -35.29 18.76 -9.15
CA ASP A 34 -35.22 19.57 -7.91
C ASP A 34 -34.73 18.74 -6.70
N LYS A 35 -33.97 17.67 -6.91
CA LYS A 35 -33.44 16.84 -5.83
C LYS A 35 -32.25 17.52 -5.16
N GLU A 36 -32.14 17.32 -3.85
CA GLU A 36 -30.99 17.79 -3.08
C GLU A 36 -29.66 17.25 -3.64
N PRO A 37 -28.60 18.09 -3.69
CA PRO A 37 -27.29 17.67 -4.17
C PRO A 37 -26.73 16.47 -3.38
N LEU A 38 -26.19 15.51 -4.11
CA LEU A 38 -25.56 14.34 -3.53
C LEU A 38 -24.08 14.63 -3.25
N ILE A 39 -23.69 14.60 -1.98
CA ILE A 39 -22.29 14.75 -1.59
C ILE A 39 -21.65 13.38 -1.46
N LYS A 40 -20.54 13.16 -2.19
CA LYS A 40 -19.69 11.97 -2.09
C LYS A 40 -18.25 12.37 -1.89
N TYR A 41 -17.49 11.50 -1.23
CA TYR A 41 -16.05 11.63 -1.21
C TYR A 41 -15.44 10.88 -2.40
N GLY A 42 -14.40 11.48 -2.99
CA GLY A 42 -13.44 10.84 -3.89
C GLY A 42 -12.02 11.27 -3.53
N PHE A 43 -11.01 10.85 -4.27
CA PHE A 43 -9.66 11.38 -4.12
C PHE A 43 -8.94 11.34 -5.47
N ALA A 44 -8.02 12.27 -5.67
CA ALA A 44 -7.10 12.26 -6.81
C ALA A 44 -5.78 11.63 -6.37
N ILE A 45 -5.12 10.97 -7.32
CA ILE A 45 -3.81 10.35 -7.17
C ILE A 45 -2.89 11.04 -8.18
N GLU A 46 -1.64 11.29 -7.76
CA GLU A 46 -0.55 11.79 -8.60
C GLU A 46 -0.34 10.87 -9.81
N ASP A 47 0.00 11.46 -10.95
CA ASP A 47 0.30 10.74 -12.19
C ASP A 47 1.68 10.06 -12.14
N ASP A 48 1.90 9.03 -12.96
CA ASP A 48 3.16 8.29 -12.96
C ASP A 48 4.34 9.13 -13.46
N ASP A 49 4.10 10.04 -14.41
CA ASP A 49 5.11 10.99 -14.87
C ASP A 49 5.44 12.03 -13.79
N ASP A 50 4.43 12.51 -13.04
CA ASP A 50 4.62 13.50 -11.97
C ASP A 50 5.47 12.95 -10.80
N VAL A 51 5.22 11.70 -10.37
CA VAL A 51 6.04 11.06 -9.33
C VAL A 51 7.47 10.80 -9.81
N ALA A 52 7.64 10.46 -11.08
CA ALA A 52 8.95 10.26 -11.69
C ALA A 52 9.75 11.57 -11.63
N ASP A 53 9.15 12.67 -12.09
CA ASP A 53 9.75 14.01 -12.02
C ASP A 53 10.07 14.44 -10.59
N ARG A 54 9.14 14.27 -9.65
CA ARG A 54 9.33 14.64 -8.24
C ARG A 54 10.46 13.88 -7.57
N THR A 55 10.72 12.64 -7.98
CA THR A 55 11.77 11.78 -7.42
C THR A 55 13.07 11.82 -8.22
N GLY A 56 13.10 12.52 -9.36
CA GLY A 56 14.25 12.51 -10.27
C GLY A 56 14.49 11.15 -10.92
N LEU A 57 13.45 10.35 -11.09
CA LEU A 57 13.49 9.01 -11.67
C LEU A 57 12.76 9.00 -13.03
N THR A 58 12.83 7.87 -13.73
CA THR A 58 12.09 7.65 -14.98
C THR A 58 11.21 6.40 -14.89
N SER A 59 10.01 6.45 -15.46
CA SER A 59 9.14 5.27 -15.58
C SER A 59 9.70 4.28 -16.60
N LEU A 60 9.80 3.00 -16.23
CA LEU A 60 10.40 1.96 -17.05
C LEU A 60 9.32 1.12 -17.76
N LYS A 61 9.25 1.20 -19.09
CA LYS A 61 8.41 0.32 -19.91
C LYS A 61 9.14 -0.98 -20.21
N THR A 62 8.69 -2.07 -19.58
CA THR A 62 9.25 -3.42 -19.75
C THR A 62 8.18 -4.47 -19.46
N ILE A 63 8.27 -5.66 -20.06
CA ILE A 63 7.36 -6.78 -19.78
C ILE A 63 7.67 -7.50 -18.45
N GLY A 64 8.81 -7.20 -17.82
CA GLY A 64 9.20 -7.80 -16.55
C GLY A 64 10.54 -7.31 -16.02
N LEU A 65 10.80 -7.62 -14.76
CA LEU A 65 12.02 -7.26 -14.02
C LEU A 65 12.61 -8.47 -13.32
N ASN A 66 13.90 -8.41 -12.98
CA ASN A 66 14.49 -9.35 -12.03
C ASN A 66 14.59 -8.69 -10.66
N TYR A 67 14.40 -9.49 -9.60
CA TYR A 67 14.58 -9.00 -8.22
C TYR A 67 15.96 -8.40 -7.93
N ARG A 68 17.00 -8.80 -8.69
CA ARG A 68 18.37 -8.25 -8.55
C ARG A 68 18.50 -6.82 -9.07
N ASP A 69 17.63 -6.43 -9.98
CA ASP A 69 17.60 -5.11 -10.60
C ASP A 69 16.83 -4.11 -9.72
N LEU A 70 16.03 -4.62 -8.78
CA LEU A 70 15.30 -3.78 -7.82
C LEU A 70 16.21 -3.23 -6.72
N ASP A 71 15.94 -2.01 -6.26
CA ASP A 71 16.54 -1.51 -5.03
C ASP A 71 16.04 -2.33 -3.82
N ALA A 72 16.98 -2.89 -3.06
CA ALA A 72 16.67 -3.82 -1.98
C ALA A 72 15.93 -3.16 -0.81
N ARG A 73 16.27 -1.89 -0.49
CA ARG A 73 15.68 -1.16 0.64
C ARG A 73 14.24 -0.75 0.34
N GLN A 74 14.00 -0.13 -0.81
CA GLN A 74 12.65 0.22 -1.27
C GLN A 74 11.78 -1.02 -1.43
N THR A 75 12.30 -2.11 -2.02
CA THR A 75 11.53 -3.35 -2.18
C THR A 75 11.15 -3.97 -0.83
N ASN A 76 12.04 -3.90 0.16
CA ASN A 76 11.75 -4.37 1.51
C ASN A 76 10.69 -3.49 2.20
N LEU A 77 10.82 -2.16 2.09
CA LEU A 77 9.83 -1.19 2.60
C LEU A 77 8.45 -1.46 2.00
N VAL A 78 8.36 -1.60 0.67
CA VAL A 78 7.12 -1.94 -0.03
C VAL A 78 6.56 -3.27 0.45
N SER A 79 7.39 -4.29 0.64
CA SER A 79 6.94 -5.60 1.13
C SER A 79 6.32 -5.52 2.54
N VAL A 80 6.93 -4.74 3.45
CA VAL A 80 6.41 -4.51 4.81
C VAL A 80 5.17 -3.60 4.78
N TYR A 81 5.12 -2.61 3.90
CA TYR A 81 3.94 -1.75 3.71
C TYR A 81 2.74 -2.54 3.19
N GLN A 82 2.92 -3.35 2.14
CA GLN A 82 1.86 -4.22 1.63
C GLN A 82 1.39 -5.20 2.71
N TYR A 83 2.28 -5.64 3.60
CA TYR A 83 1.90 -6.42 4.78
C TYR A 83 1.11 -5.60 5.82
N LEU A 84 1.48 -4.34 6.08
CA LEU A 84 0.75 -3.43 6.97
C LEU A 84 -0.71 -3.30 6.54
N ILE A 85 -0.95 -3.02 5.26
CA ILE A 85 -2.30 -2.86 4.71
C ILE A 85 -2.98 -4.20 4.36
N GLY A 86 -2.25 -5.31 4.40
CA GLY A 86 -2.78 -6.63 4.07
C GLY A 86 -3.10 -6.80 2.58
N ASN A 87 -2.34 -6.16 1.71
CA ASN A 87 -2.50 -6.28 0.26
C ASN A 87 -1.76 -7.51 -0.25
N THR A 88 -2.50 -8.38 -0.96
CA THR A 88 -1.94 -9.55 -1.63
C THR A 88 -2.05 -9.47 -3.16
N ASP A 89 -2.65 -8.41 -3.69
CA ASP A 89 -2.86 -8.19 -5.11
C ASP A 89 -1.85 -7.20 -5.69
N TYR A 90 -0.60 -7.67 -5.80
CA TYR A 90 0.48 -6.90 -6.42
C TYR A 90 1.60 -7.80 -6.91
N SER A 91 2.45 -7.28 -7.78
CA SER A 91 3.70 -7.89 -8.22
C SER A 91 4.64 -6.79 -8.67
N VAL A 92 5.87 -6.80 -8.14
CA VAL A 92 6.90 -5.78 -8.46
C VAL A 92 7.84 -6.21 -9.60
N ILE A 93 7.57 -7.36 -10.23
CA ILE A 93 8.44 -7.93 -11.27
C ILE A 93 7.74 -8.35 -12.55
N ARG A 94 6.40 -8.48 -12.53
CA ARG A 94 5.58 -8.92 -13.67
C ARG A 94 4.17 -8.38 -13.55
N GLY A 95 3.55 -8.03 -14.67
CA GLY A 95 2.11 -7.77 -14.77
C GLY A 95 1.31 -9.04 -15.06
N PRO A 96 -0.01 -8.90 -15.28
CA PRO A 96 -0.86 -9.94 -15.86
C PRO A 96 -0.35 -10.43 -17.23
N ALA A 97 -0.83 -11.59 -17.66
CA ALA A 97 -0.40 -12.17 -18.93
C ALA A 97 -0.83 -11.28 -20.11
N GLY A 98 0.14 -10.75 -20.87
CA GLY A 98 -0.11 -9.87 -22.01
C GLY A 98 0.09 -8.39 -21.72
N ASP A 99 0.32 -8.02 -20.45
CA ASP A 99 0.54 -6.65 -20.02
C ASP A 99 2.01 -6.38 -19.70
N ASP A 100 2.38 -5.10 -19.69
CA ASP A 100 3.69 -4.66 -19.22
C ASP A 100 3.85 -4.94 -17.72
N CYS A 101 5.10 -4.94 -17.26
CA CYS A 101 5.37 -4.88 -15.84
C CYS A 101 4.79 -3.58 -15.27
N CYS A 102 4.17 -3.59 -14.10
CA CYS A 102 4.03 -4.69 -13.16
C CYS A 102 2.55 -4.82 -12.75
N HIS A 103 2.21 -5.58 -11.69
CA HIS A 103 0.83 -5.62 -11.20
C HIS A 103 0.71 -4.70 -9.99
N ASN A 104 -0.07 -3.63 -10.10
CA ASN A 104 -0.29 -2.65 -9.03
C ASN A 104 1.02 -2.06 -8.45
N SER A 105 2.00 -1.83 -9.34
CA SER A 105 3.27 -1.20 -9.02
C SER A 105 3.88 -0.54 -10.25
N ILE A 106 4.24 0.74 -10.13
CA ILE A 106 4.99 1.50 -11.14
C ILE A 106 6.49 1.22 -10.94
N PRO A 107 7.24 0.83 -11.99
CA PRO A 107 8.68 0.65 -11.90
C PRO A 107 9.42 1.95 -12.26
N LEU A 108 9.87 2.70 -11.23
CA LEU A 108 10.70 3.89 -11.45
C LEU A 108 12.19 3.51 -11.45
N SER A 109 13.03 4.17 -12.26
CA SER A 109 14.44 3.83 -12.43
C SER A 109 15.34 5.06 -12.35
N ASP A 110 16.50 4.89 -11.72
CA ASP A 110 17.62 5.85 -11.76
C ASP A 110 18.68 5.50 -12.84
N GLY A 111 18.43 4.45 -13.63
CA GLY A 111 19.36 3.91 -14.63
C GLY A 111 20.20 2.73 -14.14
N GLU A 112 20.31 2.52 -12.82
CA GLU A 112 21.04 1.39 -12.23
C GLU A 112 20.11 0.42 -11.48
N LYS A 113 19.15 0.98 -10.74
CA LYS A 113 18.16 0.24 -9.94
C LYS A 113 16.75 0.67 -10.27
N THR A 114 15.83 -0.27 -10.06
CA THR A 114 14.40 -0.02 -10.16
C THR A 114 13.74 0.03 -8.77
N PHE A 115 12.92 1.05 -8.56
CA PHE A 115 12.24 1.37 -7.33
C PHE A 115 10.73 1.12 -7.53
N PRO A 116 10.15 0.09 -6.90
CA PRO A 116 8.72 -0.14 -7.01
C PRO A 116 7.93 0.94 -6.25
N VAL A 117 6.95 1.54 -6.92
CA VAL A 117 5.95 2.43 -6.34
C VAL A 117 4.59 1.73 -6.40
N PRO A 118 4.11 1.14 -5.29
CA PRO A 118 2.85 0.40 -5.30
C PRO A 118 1.66 1.36 -5.36
N TYR A 119 0.59 0.93 -6.03
CA TYR A 119 -0.68 1.65 -6.12
C TYR A 119 -1.84 0.63 -6.12
N ASP A 120 -3.06 1.11 -6.29
CA ASP A 120 -4.30 0.31 -6.33
C ASP A 120 -4.48 -0.58 -5.08
N PHE A 121 -4.89 0.05 -3.99
CA PHE A 121 -4.94 -0.58 -2.65
C PHE A 121 -6.32 -1.11 -2.27
N ASP A 122 -7.29 -1.11 -3.18
CA ASP A 122 -8.66 -1.44 -2.87
C ASP A 122 -8.85 -2.93 -2.49
N PHE A 123 -8.03 -3.83 -3.05
CA PHE A 123 -7.88 -5.24 -2.68
C PHE A 123 -6.94 -5.48 -1.48
N SER A 124 -7.08 -4.66 -0.43
CA SER A 124 -6.30 -4.79 0.80
C SER A 124 -7.17 -4.93 2.05
N GLY A 125 -6.62 -5.61 3.06
CA GLY A 125 -7.28 -5.83 4.35
C GLY A 125 -7.57 -4.56 5.15
N LEU A 126 -6.76 -3.51 5.00
CA LEU A 126 -7.03 -2.22 5.64
C LEU A 126 -8.25 -1.52 5.01
N VAL A 127 -8.43 -1.67 3.69
CA VAL A 127 -9.57 -1.13 2.98
C VAL A 127 -10.85 -1.91 3.28
N ASP A 128 -10.78 -3.26 3.27
CA ASP A 128 -11.91 -4.16 3.55
C ASP A 128 -13.11 -3.78 2.64
N ALA A 129 -12.82 -3.63 1.33
CA ALA A 129 -13.82 -3.30 0.32
C ALA A 129 -14.80 -4.47 0.15
N ARG A 130 -16.10 -4.17 0.07
CA ARG A 130 -17.16 -5.20 0.01
C ARG A 130 -17.06 -6.12 -1.22
N TYR A 131 -16.48 -5.63 -2.30
CA TYR A 131 -16.30 -6.37 -3.54
C TYR A 131 -14.94 -7.08 -3.63
N ALA A 132 -13.99 -6.76 -2.74
CA ALA A 132 -12.69 -7.39 -2.74
C ALA A 132 -12.83 -8.85 -2.33
N THR A 133 -12.10 -9.72 -3.02
CA THR A 133 -12.10 -11.15 -2.75
C THR A 133 -10.69 -11.61 -2.39
N PRO A 134 -10.53 -12.64 -1.53
CA PRO A 134 -9.20 -13.11 -1.15
C PRO A 134 -8.44 -13.63 -2.36
N ASN A 135 -7.16 -13.29 -2.47
CA ASN A 135 -6.35 -13.76 -3.59
C ASN A 135 -6.25 -15.31 -3.54
N PRO A 136 -6.72 -16.02 -4.58
CA PRO A 136 -6.83 -17.48 -4.57
C PRO A 136 -5.47 -18.18 -4.45
N ARG A 137 -4.37 -17.50 -4.77
CA ARG A 137 -3.01 -18.04 -4.67
C ARG A 137 -2.58 -18.34 -3.24
N PHE A 138 -3.07 -17.59 -2.24
CA PHE A 138 -2.50 -17.61 -0.88
C PHE A 138 -3.30 -18.41 0.15
N LYS A 139 -4.35 -19.12 -0.26
CA LYS A 139 -5.20 -19.95 0.63
C LYS A 139 -5.71 -19.21 1.88
N ILE A 140 -5.90 -17.90 1.75
CA ILE A 140 -6.52 -17.04 2.77
C ILE A 140 -8.04 -17.07 2.61
N ARG A 141 -8.78 -16.95 3.72
CA ARG A 141 -10.25 -17.01 3.69
C ARG A 141 -10.90 -15.64 3.57
N ASP A 142 -10.15 -14.59 3.91
CA ASP A 142 -10.64 -13.22 3.98
C ASP A 142 -9.53 -12.25 3.54
N VAL A 143 -9.89 -11.15 2.88
CA VAL A 143 -8.94 -10.11 2.42
C VAL A 143 -8.20 -9.45 3.58
N THR A 144 -8.74 -9.51 4.79
CA THR A 144 -8.10 -9.00 6.01
C THR A 144 -6.97 -9.90 6.52
N GLU A 145 -6.86 -11.15 6.04
CA GLU A 145 -5.75 -12.04 6.42
C GLU A 145 -4.44 -11.63 5.75
N ARG A 146 -3.42 -11.35 6.57
CA ARG A 146 -2.11 -10.92 6.07
C ARG A 146 -1.23 -12.08 5.62
N VAL A 147 -0.61 -11.88 4.47
CA VAL A 147 0.44 -12.75 3.92
C VAL A 147 1.67 -11.88 3.67
N TYR A 148 2.77 -12.17 4.36
CA TYR A 148 4.04 -11.50 4.09
C TYR A 148 4.63 -12.08 2.81
N ARG A 149 4.94 -11.21 1.85
CA ARG A 149 5.43 -11.58 0.51
C ARG A 149 6.84 -11.03 0.22
N GLY A 150 7.55 -10.57 1.25
CA GLY A 150 8.93 -10.12 1.10
C GLY A 150 9.89 -11.25 0.77
N ARG A 151 11.01 -10.91 0.14
CA ARG A 151 12.08 -11.84 -0.26
C ARG A 151 13.02 -12.10 0.91
N CYS A 152 13.41 -13.35 1.12
CA CYS A 152 14.42 -13.72 2.12
C CYS A 152 15.76 -13.01 1.88
N ASP A 153 16.14 -12.78 0.63
CA ASP A 153 17.34 -12.01 0.24
C ASP A 153 17.35 -10.59 0.85
N ASN A 154 16.16 -10.02 1.12
CA ASN A 154 16.01 -8.69 1.68
C ASN A 154 15.83 -8.68 3.21
N ASN A 155 15.84 -9.84 3.88
CA ASN A 155 15.61 -9.92 5.32
C ASN A 155 16.64 -9.11 6.14
N ALA A 156 17.85 -8.90 5.61
CA ALA A 156 18.84 -8.03 6.24
C ALA A 156 18.37 -6.57 6.39
N ASN A 157 17.42 -6.12 5.56
CA ASN A 157 16.84 -4.77 5.62
C ASN A 157 15.63 -4.68 6.58
N LEU A 158 15.11 -5.80 7.09
CA LEU A 158 13.95 -5.82 7.99
C LEU A 158 14.14 -4.98 9.26
N PRO A 159 15.29 -5.06 9.98
CA PRO A 159 15.46 -4.27 11.21
C PRO A 159 15.33 -2.77 10.98
N GLU A 160 15.99 -2.23 9.95
CA GLU A 160 15.92 -0.81 9.58
C GLU A 160 14.49 -0.43 9.15
N THR A 161 13.86 -1.25 8.31
CA THR A 161 12.50 -1.00 7.85
C THR A 161 11.51 -1.02 9.01
N ILE A 162 11.62 -1.96 9.94
CA ILE A 162 10.74 -2.04 11.12
C ILE A 162 10.95 -0.83 12.02
N ALA A 163 12.21 -0.43 12.27
CA ALA A 163 12.50 0.77 13.05
C ALA A 163 11.85 2.02 12.45
N HIS A 164 11.89 2.17 11.12
CA HIS A 164 11.21 3.25 10.41
C HIS A 164 9.69 3.24 10.62
N PHE A 165 9.04 2.09 10.50
CA PHE A 165 7.59 1.95 10.74
C PHE A 165 7.21 2.22 12.20
N GLN A 166 8.06 1.86 13.16
CA GLN A 166 7.86 2.18 14.58
C GLN A 166 8.01 3.69 14.83
N ALA A 167 9.00 4.34 14.20
CA ALA A 167 9.17 5.79 14.28
C ALA A 167 7.95 6.55 13.71
N LYS A 168 7.39 6.06 12.60
CA LYS A 168 6.18 6.64 11.96
C LYS A 168 4.86 6.23 12.60
N LYS A 169 4.87 5.39 13.65
CA LYS A 169 3.64 4.87 14.26
C LYS A 169 2.69 5.96 14.72
N ALA A 170 3.17 6.98 15.43
CA ALA A 170 2.28 8.04 15.93
C ALA A 170 1.64 8.83 14.77
N GLU A 171 2.42 9.19 13.75
CA GLU A 171 1.95 9.91 12.56
C GLU A 171 0.92 9.08 11.77
N ILE A 172 1.14 7.77 11.62
CA ILE A 172 0.19 6.86 10.95
C ILE A 172 -1.17 6.81 11.66
N TYR A 173 -1.19 6.82 12.99
CA TYR A 173 -2.45 6.87 13.74
C TYR A 173 -3.09 8.26 13.66
N GLY A 174 -2.28 9.32 13.62
CA GLY A 174 -2.74 10.69 13.37
C GLY A 174 -3.52 10.82 12.07
N LEU A 175 -3.06 10.18 10.98
CA LEU A 175 -3.81 10.14 9.71
C LEU A 175 -5.22 9.54 9.85
N VAL A 176 -5.39 8.57 10.74
CA VAL A 176 -6.73 8.01 11.01
C VAL A 176 -7.60 9.08 11.67
N ASP A 177 -7.05 9.78 12.67
CA ASP A 177 -7.74 10.83 13.42
C ASP A 177 -8.16 12.02 12.56
N GLU A 178 -7.35 12.39 11.57
CA GLU A 178 -7.66 13.44 10.58
C GLU A 178 -8.84 13.13 9.67
N LEU A 179 -9.19 11.86 9.46
CA LEU A 179 -10.34 11.45 8.65
C LEU A 179 -11.65 11.63 9.40
N VAL A 180 -12.07 12.87 9.65
CA VAL A 180 -13.26 13.21 10.47
C VAL A 180 -14.55 12.52 10.00
N ASP A 181 -14.69 12.29 8.69
CA ASP A 181 -15.86 11.63 8.09
C ASP A 181 -15.81 10.10 8.14
N LEU A 182 -14.71 9.51 8.62
CA LEU A 182 -14.65 8.08 8.89
C LEU A 182 -15.44 7.77 10.17
N ASP A 183 -16.57 7.10 10.02
CA ASP A 183 -17.46 6.80 11.13
C ASP A 183 -16.76 5.98 12.23
N LYS A 184 -17.28 6.09 13.46
CA LYS A 184 -16.69 5.48 14.65
C LYS A 184 -16.44 3.98 14.51
N LYS A 185 -17.35 3.23 13.89
CA LYS A 185 -17.22 1.78 13.73
C LYS A 185 -16.07 1.46 12.76
N ASN A 186 -16.02 2.16 11.63
CA ASN A 186 -14.99 1.97 10.63
C ASN A 186 -13.62 2.44 11.11
N ARG A 187 -13.54 3.53 11.89
CA ARG A 187 -12.33 3.98 12.58
C ARG A 187 -11.80 2.92 13.54
N GLN A 188 -12.66 2.37 14.40
CA GLN A 188 -12.25 1.30 15.32
C GLN A 188 -11.74 0.05 14.60
N LYS A 189 -12.33 -0.31 13.45
CA LYS A 189 -11.82 -1.40 12.61
C LYS A 189 -10.40 -1.11 12.11
N VAL A 190 -10.17 0.08 11.55
CA VAL A 190 -8.85 0.53 11.07
C VAL A 190 -7.81 0.49 12.19
N VAL A 191 -8.12 1.10 13.34
CA VAL A 191 -7.22 1.12 14.52
C VAL A 191 -6.87 -0.30 14.99
N ARG A 192 -7.86 -1.20 15.11
CA ARG A 192 -7.59 -2.60 15.45
C ARG A 192 -6.73 -3.31 14.41
N TYR A 193 -6.97 -3.03 13.13
CA TYR A 193 -6.19 -3.61 12.05
C TYR A 193 -4.73 -3.17 12.12
N LEU A 194 -4.47 -1.88 12.33
CA LEU A 194 -3.12 -1.33 12.51
C LEU A 194 -2.46 -1.88 13.79
N ASN A 195 -3.17 -1.93 14.92
CA ASN A 195 -2.65 -2.51 16.17
C ASN A 195 -2.12 -3.94 15.95
N SER A 196 -2.91 -4.77 15.26
CA SER A 196 -2.53 -6.15 14.97
C SER A 196 -1.30 -6.28 14.07
N PHE A 197 -0.98 -5.27 13.23
CA PHE A 197 0.29 -5.21 12.49
C PHE A 197 1.44 -4.87 13.43
N TYR A 198 1.29 -3.83 14.25
CA TYR A 198 2.36 -3.40 15.18
C TYR A 198 2.70 -4.45 16.23
N GLU A 199 1.75 -5.27 16.64
CA GLU A 199 2.01 -6.46 17.48
C GLU A 199 2.93 -7.47 16.77
N ARG A 200 2.81 -7.65 15.46
CA ARG A 200 3.58 -8.61 14.65
C ARG A 200 5.02 -8.16 14.39
N ILE A 201 5.31 -6.88 14.58
CA ILE A 201 6.65 -6.29 14.45
C ILE A 201 7.16 -5.72 15.79
N SER A 202 6.57 -6.14 16.91
CA SER A 202 6.87 -5.60 18.26
C SER A 202 8.15 -6.14 18.90
N SER A 203 8.67 -7.25 18.40
CA SER A 203 9.85 -7.94 18.93
C SER A 203 10.45 -8.87 17.88
N ASP A 204 11.72 -9.22 18.03
CA ASP A 204 12.43 -10.15 17.14
C ASP A 204 11.68 -11.49 17.02
N LYS A 205 11.11 -11.99 18.12
CA LYS A 205 10.29 -13.22 18.10
C LYS A 205 9.04 -13.08 17.24
N ALA A 206 8.40 -11.92 17.27
CA ALA A 206 7.22 -11.65 16.43
C ALA A 206 7.62 -11.54 14.96
N VAL A 207 8.69 -10.80 14.66
CA VAL A 207 9.25 -10.66 13.31
C VAL A 207 9.63 -12.03 12.74
N GLU A 208 10.36 -12.83 13.50
CA GLU A 208 10.75 -14.19 13.11
C GLU A 208 9.52 -15.05 12.77
N LYS A 209 8.48 -14.99 13.61
CA LYS A 209 7.25 -15.76 13.42
C LYS A 209 6.44 -15.32 12.20
N TYR A 210 6.33 -14.02 11.95
CA TYR A 210 5.35 -13.48 11.01
C TYR A 210 5.94 -13.07 9.66
N LEU A 211 7.22 -12.70 9.62
CA LEU A 211 7.90 -12.15 8.45
C LEU A 211 9.02 -13.06 7.93
N ILE A 212 9.55 -13.99 8.74
CA ILE A 212 10.68 -14.85 8.33
C ILE A 212 10.26 -16.32 8.16
N LYS A 213 9.76 -16.98 9.21
CA LYS A 213 9.51 -18.44 9.22
C LYS A 213 8.27 -18.92 8.46
N LYS A 214 7.36 -18.03 8.06
CA LYS A 214 6.02 -18.46 7.61
C LYS A 214 6.02 -19.16 6.23
N TYR A 215 7.11 -19.11 5.47
CA TYR A 215 7.23 -19.72 4.14
C TYR A 215 8.60 -20.37 3.84
N SER A 216 9.37 -20.74 4.87
CA SER A 216 10.53 -21.64 4.76
C SER A 216 10.10 -23.10 4.88
#